data_AF-A0A7X8FJ60-F1
#
_entry.id   AF-A0A7X8FJ60-F1
#
_cell.length_a   1.000
_cell.length_b   1.000
_cell.length_c   1.000
_cell.angle_alpha   90.00
_cell.angle_beta   90.00
_cell.angle_gamma   90.00
#
_symmetry.space_group_name_H-M   'P 1'
#
loop_
_entity.id
_entity.type
_entity.pdbx_description
1 polymer ?
#
loop_
_entity_poly.entity_id
_entity_poly.type
_entity_poly.pdbx_seq_one_letter_code
_entity_poly.pdbx_strand_id
1 'polypeptide(L)' 'MAEAVRDYDYPVFFGFPAGHVKDNRAFYLGRRATIIPGGGSATLSYE' A
#
# COMPACT_ATOMS: atom_id res chain seq x y z
N MET A 1 -1.59 8.66 14.10
CA MET A 1 -1.83 7.67 13.02
C MET A 1 -2.47 6.40 13.55
N ALA A 2 -1.86 5.71 14.54
CA ALA A 2 -2.47 4.53 15.15
C ALA A 2 -3.90 4.77 15.69
N GLU A 3 -4.19 5.96 16.22
CA GLU A 3 -5.54 6.29 16.70
C GLU A 3 -6.61 6.41 15.61
N ALA A 4 -6.23 6.84 14.41
CA ALA A 4 -7.19 7.02 13.30
C ALA A 4 -7.63 5.69 12.67
N VAL A 5 -6.87 4.62 12.90
CA VAL A 5 -7.12 3.29 12.35
C VAL A 5 -7.36 2.24 13.44
N ARG A 6 -7.46 2.67 14.69
CA ARG A 6 -7.58 1.81 15.87
C ARG A 6 -8.87 0.99 15.89
N ASP A 7 -9.92 1.52 15.28
CA ASP A 7 -11.24 0.90 15.26
C ASP A 7 -11.44 -0.02 14.04
N TYR A 8 -10.42 -0.16 13.18
CA TYR A 8 -10.52 -0.95 11.95
C TYR A 8 -9.57 -2.15 11.95
N ASP A 9 -10.08 -3.30 11.53
CA ASP A 9 -9.33 -4.56 11.45
C ASP A 9 -8.75 -4.79 10.04
N TYR A 10 -8.09 -3.77 9.49
CA TYR A 10 -7.35 -3.88 8.23
C TYR A 10 -5.90 -3.43 8.39
N PRO A 11 -4.95 -4.09 7.69
CA PRO A 11 -3.56 -3.67 7.72
C PRO A 11 -3.39 -2.34 6.98
N VAL A 12 -2.49 -1.50 7.49
CA VAL A 12 -2.09 -0.24 6.87
C VAL A 12 -0.63 -0.35 6.44
N PHE A 13 -0.38 -0.11 5.15
CA PHE A 13 0.96 -0.15 4.56
C PHE A 13 1.43 1.26 4.17
N PHE A 14 2.71 1.51 4.35
CA PHE A 14 3.36 2.79 4.03
C PHE A 14 4.57 2.58 3.13
N GLY A 15 5.05 3.65 2.50
CA GLY A 15 6.31 3.65 1.74
C GLY A 15 6.21 3.17 0.29
N PHE A 16 4.99 2.98 -0.26
CA PHE A 16 4.86 2.77 -1.70
C PHE A 16 5.22 4.05 -2.48
N PRO A 17 5.93 3.92 -3.62
CA PRO A 17 6.40 5.06 -4.42
C PRO A 17 5.23 5.69 -5.21
N ALA A 18 4.41 6.50 -4.56
CA ALA A 18 3.28 7.19 -5.17
C ALA A 18 3.15 8.64 -4.66
N GLY A 19 2.87 9.59 -5.55
CA GLY A 19 2.68 11.00 -5.24
C GLY A 19 3.65 11.93 -5.97
N HIS A 20 4.01 13.06 -5.34
CA HIS A 20 4.96 14.03 -5.91
C HIS A 20 6.41 13.66 -5.55
N VAL A 21 6.88 12.52 -6.07
CA VAL A 21 8.24 11.97 -5.86
C VAL A 21 8.92 11.67 -7.20
N LYS A 22 10.25 11.60 -7.22
CA LYS A 22 11.02 11.38 -8.47
C LYS A 22 10.78 10.00 -9.08
N ASP A 23 10.85 8.93 -8.28
CA ASP A 23 10.43 7.58 -8.69
C ASP A 23 8.96 7.38 -8.31
N ASN A 24 8.06 8.03 -9.05
CA ASN A 24 6.61 7.88 -8.87
C ASN A 24 6.09 6.74 -9.75
N ARG A 25 5.47 5.74 -9.15
CA ARG A 25 4.89 4.58 -9.84
C ARG A 25 3.37 4.65 -9.75
N ALA A 26 2.72 4.60 -10.90
CA ALA A 26 1.27 4.66 -10.98
C ALA A 26 0.63 3.40 -10.37
N PHE A 27 -0.54 3.60 -9.77
CA PHE A 27 -1.42 2.51 -9.40
C PHE A 27 -2.48 2.28 -10.48
N TYR A 28 -2.79 1.01 -10.78
CA TYR A 28 -3.90 0.70 -11.66
C TYR A 28 -5.21 0.77 -10.86
N LEU A 29 -6.04 1.75 -11.19
CA LEU A 29 -7.38 1.87 -10.61
C LEU A 29 -8.34 0.91 -11.32
N GLY A 30 -9.27 0.33 -10.58
CA GLY A 30 -10.28 -0.60 -11.11
C GLY A 30 -9.75 -2.01 -11.44
N ARG A 31 -8.46 -2.30 -11.22
CA ARG A 31 -7.89 -3.64 -11.36
C ARG A 31 -7.84 -4.36 -10.01
N ARG A 32 -7.91 -5.69 -10.04
CA ARG A 32 -7.65 -6.50 -8.85
C ARG A 32 -6.16 -6.46 -8.53
N ALA A 33 -5.86 -6.32 -7.24
CA ALA A 33 -4.50 -6.29 -6.73
C ALA A 33 -4.38 -7.15 -5.47
N THR A 34 -3.16 -7.63 -5.22
CA THR A 34 -2.78 -8.42 -4.06
C THR A 34 -1.66 -7.71 -3.32
N ILE A 35 -1.77 -7.59 -1.99
CA ILE A 35 -0.71 -7.05 -1.13
C ILE A 35 -0.21 -8.16 -0.22
N ILE A 36 1.11 -8.42 -0.26
CA ILE A 36 1.76 -9.44 0.56
C ILE A 36 2.76 -8.76 1.51
N PRO A 37 2.56 -8.85 2.84
CA PRO A 37 3.55 -8.37 3.81
C PRO A 37 4.78 -9.30 3.85
N GLY A 38 5.97 -8.73 4.03
CA GLY A 38 7.21 -9.49 4.19
C GLY A 38 8.21 -8.78 5.10
N GLY A 39 8.34 -9.23 6.35
CA GLY A 39 9.48 -8.95 7.24
C GLY A 39 10.02 -7.51 7.37
N GLY A 40 9.22 -6.48 7.04
CA GLY A 40 9.65 -5.07 6.99
C GLY A 40 9.33 -4.35 5.67
N SER A 41 8.82 -5.06 4.66
CA SER A 41 8.31 -4.51 3.41
C SER A 41 6.94 -5.09 3.08
N ALA A 42 6.32 -4.57 2.02
CA ALA A 42 5.12 -5.13 1.43
C ALA A 42 5.21 -5.07 -0.09
N THR A 43 4.72 -6.10 -0.76
CA THR A 43 4.67 -6.18 -2.22
C THR A 43 3.23 -6.02 -2.68
N LEU A 44 2.97 -5.03 -3.53
CA LEU A 44 1.71 -4.84 -4.25
C LEU A 44 1.87 -5.38 -5.68
N SER A 45 1.06 -6.35 -6.06
CA SER A 45 0.98 -6.89 -7.43
C SER A 45 -0.43 -6.76 -7.98
N TYR A 46 -0.55 -6.74 -9.30
CA TYR A 46 -1.82 -6.73 -10.01
C TYR A 46 -1.97 -8.04 -10.76
N GLU A 47 -3.21 -8.53 -10.90
CA GLU A 47 -3.55 -9.57 -11.88
C GLU A 47 -3.47 -9.03 -13.30
#